data_AF-A0A6L3AH44-F1
#
_entry.id   AF-A0A6L3AH44-F1
#
_cell.length_a   1.000
_cell.length_b   1.000
_cell.length_c   1.000
_cell.angle_alpha   90.00
_cell.angle_beta   90.00
_cell.angle_gamma   90.00
#
_symmetry.space_group_name_H-M   'P 1'
#
loop_
_entity.id
_entity.type
_entity.pdbx_description
1 polymer ?
#
loop_
_entity_poly.entity_id
_entity_poly.type
_entity_poly.pdbx_seq_one_letter_code
_entity_poly.pdbx_strand_id
1 'polypeptide(L)'
;MANVGAEQSRLAPELVAYLEDEWERIPAIIDTWPRLGSQERAAIALDWPANEVTLDRLQRIVDSGTAGQDVVVRFRALAERIAAFRPAIEALFAEDGTVRASA
;
A
#
# COMPACT_ATOMS: atom_id res chain seq x y z
N MET A 1 -7.29 21.13 -17.95
CA MET A 1 -7.60 19.73 -17.61
C MET A 1 -7.05 18.80 -18.69
N ALA A 2 -5.72 18.74 -18.84
CA ALA A 2 -5.06 17.85 -19.78
C ALA A 2 -3.71 17.50 -19.17
N ASN A 3 -3.61 16.33 -18.53
CA ASN A 3 -2.37 15.55 -18.53
C ASN A 3 -2.46 14.17 -17.86
N VAL A 4 -3.52 13.88 -17.10
CA VAL A 4 -3.74 12.56 -16.46
C VAL A 4 -3.54 11.39 -17.46
N GLY A 5 -4.11 11.52 -18.66
CA GLY A 5 -4.04 10.48 -19.69
C GLY A 5 -2.69 10.34 -20.41
N ALA A 6 -1.87 11.40 -20.47
CA ALA A 6 -0.55 11.36 -21.12
C ALA A 6 0.53 10.80 -20.19
N GLU A 7 0.36 11.01 -18.89
CA GLU A 7 1.28 10.57 -17.85
C GLU A 7 1.03 9.12 -17.40
N GLN A 8 -0.22 8.67 -17.38
CA GLN A 8 -0.55 7.25 -17.25
C GLN A 8 -0.08 6.44 -18.47
N SER A 9 0.05 7.09 -19.63
CA SER A 9 0.48 6.48 -20.91
C SER A 9 1.92 5.91 -20.89
N ARG A 10 2.75 6.26 -19.90
CA ARG A 10 4.12 5.72 -19.74
C ARG A 10 4.20 4.50 -18.82
N LEU A 11 3.19 4.29 -17.98
CA LEU A 11 3.11 3.09 -17.16
C LEU A 11 2.45 1.99 -18.00
N ALA A 12 2.89 0.76 -17.81
CA ALA A 12 2.24 -0.37 -18.46
C ALA A 12 0.76 -0.42 -18.00
N PRO A 13 -0.22 -0.64 -18.89
CA PRO A 13 -1.65 -0.58 -18.54
C PRO A 13 -2.04 -1.46 -17.35
N GLU A 14 -1.40 -2.63 -17.21
CA GLU A 14 -1.58 -3.53 -16.08
C GLU A 14 -1.16 -2.91 -14.73
N LEU A 15 -0.14 -2.05 -14.75
CA LEU A 15 0.33 -1.35 -13.57
C LEU A 15 -0.61 -0.20 -13.20
N VAL A 16 -1.24 0.44 -14.19
CA VAL A 16 -2.25 1.48 -13.95
C VAL A 16 -3.50 0.87 -13.33
N ALA A 17 -4.04 -0.20 -13.90
CA ALA A 17 -5.21 -0.89 -13.34
C ALA A 17 -4.93 -1.40 -11.92
N TYR A 18 -3.74 -1.99 -11.71
CA TYR A 18 -3.32 -2.43 -10.39
C TYR A 18 -3.21 -1.27 -9.38
N LEU A 19 -2.70 -0.12 -9.80
CA LEU A 19 -2.64 1.08 -8.97
C LEU A 19 -4.03 1.61 -8.59
N GLU A 20 -4.97 1.59 -9.53
CA GLU A 20 -6.36 1.99 -9.28
C GLU A 20 -7.01 1.10 -8.23
N ASP A 21 -6.83 -0.22 -8.33
CA ASP A 21 -7.31 -1.18 -7.34
C ASP A 21 -6.68 -0.93 -5.96
N GLU A 22 -5.36 -0.72 -5.87
CA GLU A 22 -4.69 -0.49 -4.58
C GLU A 22 -5.04 0.87 -3.96
N TRP A 23 -5.31 1.89 -4.77
CA TRP A 23 -5.76 3.21 -4.29
C TRP A 23 -7.14 3.17 -3.63
N GLU A 24 -7.99 2.23 -4.02
CA GLU A 24 -9.29 2.03 -3.38
C GLU A 24 -9.17 1.04 -2.20
N ARG A 25 -8.49 -0.08 -2.42
CA ARG A 25 -8.44 -1.21 -1.49
C ARG A 25 -7.72 -0.86 -0.19
N ILE A 26 -6.52 -0.28 -0.25
CA ILE A 26 -5.71 -0.04 0.95
C ILE A 26 -6.38 0.98 1.91
N PRO A 27 -6.84 2.15 1.44
CA PRO A 27 -7.64 3.06 2.27
C PRO A 27 -8.85 2.39 2.92
N ALA A 28 -9.60 1.57 2.17
CA ALA A 28 -10.77 0.87 2.70
C ALA A 28 -10.38 -0.11 3.83
N ILE A 29 -9.27 -0.84 3.68
CA ILE A 29 -8.72 -1.71 4.73
C ILE A 29 -8.40 -0.89 6.00
N ILE A 30 -7.67 0.22 5.85
CA ILE A 30 -7.27 1.07 6.98
C ILE A 30 -8.51 1.65 7.69
N ASP A 31 -9.49 2.12 6.92
CA ASP A 31 -10.69 2.77 7.46
C ASP A 31 -11.65 1.77 8.13
N THR A 32 -11.64 0.52 7.70
CA THR A 32 -12.46 -0.56 8.31
C THR A 32 -11.77 -1.24 9.47
N TRP A 33 -10.44 -1.19 9.56
CA TRP A 33 -9.62 -1.84 10.59
C TRP A 33 -10.16 -1.73 12.03
N PRO A 34 -10.60 -0.54 12.53
CA PRO A 34 -11.07 -0.41 13.91
C PRO A 34 -12.32 -1.24 14.21
N ARG A 35 -13.08 -1.63 13.18
CA ARG A 35 -14.34 -2.38 13.27
C ARG A 35 -14.17 -3.89 13.08
N LEU A 36 -13.02 -4.34 12.60
CA LEU A 36 -12.73 -5.75 12.33
C LEU A 36 -12.45 -6.54 13.61
N GLY A 37 -12.85 -7.80 13.61
CA GLY A 37 -12.49 -8.77 14.65
C GLY A 37 -11.04 -9.27 14.53
N SER A 38 -10.56 -9.98 15.54
CA SER A 38 -9.16 -10.47 15.59
C SER A 38 -8.79 -11.37 14.41
N GLN A 39 -9.68 -12.28 14.00
CA GLN A 39 -9.43 -13.18 12.87
C GLN A 39 -9.32 -12.44 11.53
N GLU A 40 -10.17 -11.43 11.30
CA GLU A 40 -10.15 -10.62 10.07
C GLU A 40 -8.88 -9.76 10.02
N ARG A 41 -8.51 -9.17 11.16
CA ARG A 41 -7.26 -8.42 11.30
C ARG A 41 -6.03 -9.29 11.05
N ALA A 42 -6.01 -10.52 11.57
CA ALA A 42 -4.93 -11.47 11.33
C ALA A 42 -4.82 -11.85 9.84
N ALA A 43 -5.94 -12.08 9.15
CA ALA A 43 -5.94 -12.36 7.72
C ALA A 43 -5.32 -11.21 6.90
N ILE A 44 -5.72 -9.96 7.20
CA ILE A 44 -5.13 -8.77 6.55
C ILE A 44 -3.64 -8.63 6.87
N ALA A 45 -3.23 -8.91 8.12
CA ALA A 45 -1.84 -8.83 8.52
C ALA A 45 -0.96 -9.86 7.78
N LEU A 46 -1.48 -11.05 7.50
CA LEU A 46 -0.78 -12.08 6.72
C LEU A 46 -0.51 -11.66 5.27
N ASP A 47 -1.44 -10.93 4.66
CA ASP A 47 -1.30 -10.42 3.30
C ASP A 47 -0.49 -9.10 3.22
N TRP A 48 -0.23 -8.47 4.36
CA TRP A 48 0.43 -7.16 4.44
C TRP A 48 1.82 -7.10 3.78
N PRO A 49 2.72 -8.09 3.92
CA PRO A 49 4.03 -8.07 3.27
C PRO A 49 3.96 -7.94 1.74
N ALA A 50 2.91 -8.49 1.10
CA ALA A 50 2.71 -8.35 -0.33
C ALA A 50 2.42 -6.88 -0.72
N ASN A 51 1.66 -6.17 0.11
CA ASN A 51 1.41 -4.74 -0.08
C ASN A 51 2.70 -3.93 0.03
N GLU A 52 3.62 -4.29 0.94
CA GLU A 52 4.90 -3.59 1.10
C GLU A 52 5.82 -3.76 -0.12
N VAL A 53 5.93 -4.98 -0.66
CA VAL A 53 6.68 -5.26 -1.90
C VAL A 53 6.15 -4.42 -3.07
N THR A 54 4.83 -4.29 -3.14
CA THR A 54 4.16 -3.44 -4.13
C THR A 54 4.54 -1.97 -3.97
N LEU A 55 4.49 -1.43 -2.76
CA LEU A 55 4.84 -0.03 -2.51
C LEU A 55 6.30 0.27 -2.85
N ASP A 56 7.21 -0.65 -2.53
CA ASP A 56 8.62 -0.53 -2.90
C ASP A 56 8.80 -0.46 -4.42
N ARG A 57 8.05 -1.26 -5.17
CA ARG A 57 8.07 -1.21 -6.64
C ARG A 57 7.57 0.14 -7.15
N LEU A 58 6.50 0.67 -6.58
CA LEU A 58 5.94 1.96 -6.94
C LEU A 58 6.86 3.13 -6.57
N GLN A 59 7.51 3.06 -5.41
CA GLN A 59 8.52 4.02 -4.99
C GLN A 59 9.65 4.11 -6.02
N ARG A 60 10.19 2.97 -6.49
CA ARG A 60 11.23 2.96 -7.53
C ARG A 60 10.77 3.60 -8.85
N ILE A 61 9.51 3.43 -9.22
CA ILE A 61 8.94 4.05 -10.43
C ILE A 61 8.84 5.57 -10.25
N VAL A 62 8.37 6.03 -9.09
CA VAL A 62 8.32 7.46 -8.75
C VAL A 62 9.72 8.06 -8.73
N ASP A 63 10.68 7.38 -8.10
CA ASP A 63 12.08 7.82 -7.98
C ASP A 63 12.80 7.85 -9.33
N SER A 64 12.38 7.03 -10.30
CA SER A 64 12.93 7.07 -11.67
C SER A 64 12.55 8.34 -12.43
N GLY A 65 11.61 9.15 -11.93
CA GLY A 65 11.12 10.37 -12.58
C GLY A 65 10.27 10.12 -13.82
N THR A 66 9.88 8.87 -14.08
CA THR A 66 9.05 8.50 -15.24
C THR A 66 7.55 8.60 -14.96
N ALA A 67 7.16 8.57 -13.68
CA ALA A 67 5.79 8.76 -13.23
C ALA A 67 5.33 10.21 -13.44
N GLY A 68 4.09 10.39 -13.88
CA GLY A 68 3.50 11.71 -13.92
C GLY A 68 3.12 12.28 -12.57
N GLN A 69 2.92 13.59 -12.53
CA GLN A 69 2.74 14.33 -11.27
C GLN A 69 1.54 13.83 -10.45
N ASP A 70 0.43 13.47 -11.11
CA ASP A 70 -0.77 12.96 -10.42
C ASP A 70 -0.50 11.61 -9.73
N VAL A 71 0.26 10.73 -10.37
CA VAL A 71 0.68 9.43 -9.80
C VAL A 71 1.58 9.66 -8.59
N VAL A 72 2.54 10.59 -8.69
CA VAL A 72 3.45 10.93 -7.60
C VAL A 72 2.67 11.45 -6.38
N VAL A 73 1.72 12.36 -6.58
CA VAL A 73 0.90 12.92 -5.49
C VAL A 73 0.06 11.84 -4.81
N ARG A 74 -0.64 11.01 -5.59
CA ARG A 74 -1.47 9.92 -5.05
C ARG A 74 -0.63 8.88 -4.31
N PHE A 75 0.51 8.50 -4.89
CA PHE A 75 1.44 7.57 -4.26
C PHE A 75 1.94 8.10 -2.92
N ARG A 76 2.35 9.38 -2.82
CA ARG A 76 2.81 9.97 -1.55
C ARG A 76 1.73 9.94 -0.48
N ALA A 77 0.50 10.32 -0.81
CA ALA A 77 -0.62 10.29 0.13
C ALA A 77 -0.95 8.86 0.61
N LEU A 78 -0.85 7.88 -0.30
CA LEU A 78 -1.02 6.46 0.06
C LEU A 78 0.11 5.98 0.97
N ALA A 79 1.37 6.27 0.62
CA ALA A 79 2.55 5.88 1.39
C ALA A 79 2.50 6.44 2.82
N GLU A 80 2.07 7.70 2.99
CA GLU A 80 1.88 8.31 4.31
C GLU A 80 0.83 7.57 5.15
N ARG A 81 -0.33 7.22 4.57
CA ARG A 81 -1.37 6.45 5.27
C ARG A 81 -0.88 5.07 5.69
N ILE A 82 -0.16 4.38 4.81
CA ILE A 82 0.37 3.05 5.09
C ILE A 82 1.44 3.12 6.19
N ALA A 83 2.33 4.11 6.14
CA ALA A 83 3.33 4.32 7.18
C ALA A 83 2.69 4.57 8.55
N ALA A 84 1.60 5.36 8.59
CA ALA A 84 0.83 5.60 9.81
C ALA A 84 0.09 4.34 10.31
N PHE A 85 -0.29 3.44 9.41
CA PHE A 85 -1.02 2.22 9.73
C PHE A 85 -0.11 1.04 10.14
N ARG A 86 1.13 1.00 9.65
CA ARG A 86 2.12 -0.06 9.91
C ARG A 86 2.23 -0.47 11.40
N PRO A 87 2.25 0.45 12.39
CA PRO A 87 2.30 0.07 13.80
C PRO A 87 1.12 -0.79 14.26
N ALA A 88 -0.07 -0.61 13.67
CA ALA A 88 -1.26 -1.40 14.00
C ALA A 88 -1.13 -2.85 13.52
N ILE A 89 -0.47 -3.07 12.38
CA ILE A 89 -0.12 -4.41 11.88
C ILE A 89 0.96 -5.04 12.77
N GLU A 90 2.01 -4.29 13.09
CA GLU A 90 3.11 -4.77 13.93
C GLU A 90 2.64 -5.15 15.35
N ALA A 91 1.69 -4.41 15.91
CA ALA A 91 1.09 -4.72 17.21
C ALA A 91 0.41 -6.09 17.26
N LEU A 92 -0.25 -6.51 16.18
CA LEU A 92 -0.86 -7.86 16.11
C LEU A 92 0.18 -8.96 16.17
N PHE A 93 1.29 -8.80 15.44
CA PHE A 93 2.38 -9.76 15.46
C PHE A 93 3.11 -9.80 16.81
N ALA A 94 3.11 -8.70 17.56
CA ALA A 94 3.66 -8.64 18.91
C ALA A 94 2.74 -9.33 19.94
N GLU A 95 1.42 -9.25 19.76
CA GLU A 95 0.42 -9.87 20.64
C GLU A 95 0.30 -11.40 20.42
N ASP A 96 0.53 -11.91 19.21
CA ASP A 96 0.43 -13.34 18.86
C ASP A 96 1.65 -14.22 19.24
N GLY A 97 2.66 -13.66 19.94
CA GLY A 97 3.60 -14.44 20.75
C GLY A 97 4.41 -15.54 20.05
N THR A 98 4.55 -15.53 18.72
CA THR A 98 5.43 -16.46 17.99
C THR A 98 6.69 -15.73 17.52
N VAL A 99 7.57 -15.47 18.48
CA VAL A 99 9.03 -15.60 18.33
C VAL A 99 9.65 -14.98 17.06
N ARG A 100 9.98 -13.67 17.13
CA ARG A 100 11.28 -13.20 16.57
C ARG A 100 12.37 -13.53 17.59
N ALA A 101 12.65 -14.82 17.76
CA ALA A 101 13.94 -15.29 18.26
C ALA A 101 14.48 -16.29 17.23
N SER A 102 15.40 -15.79 16.40
CA SER A 102 16.45 -16.47 15.63
C SER A 102 16.90 -15.41 14.62
N ALA A 103 17.87 -14.57 14.98
CA ALA A 103 19.32 -14.75 14.79
C ALA A 103 19.77 -14.12 13.45
#